data_AF-A0A6C0AR63-F1
#
_entry.id   AF-A0A6C0AR63-F1
#
_cell.length_a   1.000
_cell.length_b   1.000
_cell.length_c   1.000
_cell.angle_alpha   90.00
_cell.angle_beta   90.00
_cell.angle_gamma   90.00
#
_symmetry.space_group_name_H-M   'P 1'
#
loop_
_entity.id
_entity.type
_entity.pdbx_description
1 polymer ?
#
loop_
_entity_poly.entity_id
_entity_poly.type
_entity_poly.pdbx_seq_one_letter_code
_entity_poly.pdbx_strand_id
1 'polypeptide(L)'
;MDESNLQEKIKLLEEENKELKEKLKKYTAPVRHKNYYESHKDDIIQKTKEYKNSLTPEKKKEYARRAYLKKKEKQDKNPEL
;
A
#
# COMPACT_ATOMS: atom_id res chain seq x y z
N MET A 1 8.06 34.88 31.13
CA MET A 1 8.51 33.49 30.94
C MET A 1 9.99 33.58 30.68
N ASP A 2 10.81 33.00 31.57
CA ASP A 2 12.26 33.08 31.44
C ASP A 2 12.72 32.31 30.20
N GLU A 3 13.69 32.87 29.48
CA GLU A 3 14.23 32.32 28.24
C GLU A 3 14.75 30.88 28.42
N SER A 4 15.27 30.56 29.61
CA SER A 4 15.66 29.21 30.04
C SER A 4 14.49 28.23 30.05
N ASN A 5 13.32 28.66 30.52
CA ASN A 5 12.10 27.84 30.58
C ASN A 5 11.56 27.53 29.17
N LEU A 6 11.71 28.48 28.25
CA LEU A 6 11.34 28.29 26.84
C LEU A 6 12.28 27.29 26.14
N GLN A 7 13.59 27.37 26.41
CA GLN A 7 14.56 26.43 25.85
C GLN A 7 14.34 24.99 26.33
N GLU A 8 14.06 24.78 27.62
CA GLU A 8 13.73 23.45 28.14
C GLU A 8 12.47 22.88 27.50
N LYS A 9 11.44 23.71 27.32
CA LYS A 9 10.18 23.30 26.71
C LYS A 9 10.35 22.94 25.23
N ILE A 10 11.17 23.68 24.48
CA ILE A 10 11.51 23.34 23.09
C ILE A 10 12.19 21.98 23.04
N LYS A 11 13.17 21.73 23.91
CA LYS A 11 13.91 20.47 23.94
C LYS A 11 13.01 19.26 24.23
N LEU A 12 12.11 19.39 25.20
CA LEU A 12 11.10 18.37 25.52
C LEU A 12 10.19 18.08 24.32
N LEU A 13 9.70 19.12 23.66
CA LEU A 13 8.81 18.98 22.50
C LEU A 13 9.52 18.38 21.28
N GLU A 14 10.83 18.63 21.12
CA GLU A 14 11.65 18.00 20.08
C GLU A 14 11.85 16.50 20.34
N GLU A 15 12.12 16.12 21.59
CA GLU A 15 12.21 14.72 22.00
C GLU A 15 10.89 13.98 21.81
N GLU A 16 9.76 14.55 22.26
CA GLU A 16 8.44 13.98 22.04
C GLU A 16 8.12 13.84 20.54
N ASN A 17 8.40 14.87 19.73
CA ASN A 17 8.21 14.79 18.28
C ASN A 17 9.01 13.66 17.64
N LYS A 18 10.25 13.45 18.08
CA LYS A 18 11.11 12.38 17.59
C LYS A 18 10.55 11.01 17.96
N GLU A 19 10.11 10.84 19.21
CA GLU A 19 9.47 9.60 19.64
C GLU A 19 8.19 9.29 18.88
N LEU A 20 7.33 10.28 18.69
CA LEU A 20 6.06 10.13 17.98
C LEU A 20 6.30 9.71 16.52
N LYS A 21 7.30 10.29 15.86
CA LYS A 21 7.71 9.89 14.50
C LYS A 21 8.18 8.44 14.45
N GLU A 22 8.98 7.99 15.41
CA GLU A 22 9.42 6.59 15.48
C GLU A 22 8.27 5.62 15.77
N LYS A 23 7.34 5.99 16.68
CA LYS A 23 6.11 5.23 16.93
C LYS A 23 5.25 5.14 15.67
N LEU A 24 5.07 6.24 14.94
CA LEU A 24 4.28 6.29 13.72
C LEU A 24 4.85 5.39 12.61
N LYS A 25 6.18 5.38 12.43
CA LYS A 25 6.86 4.52 11.44
C LYS A 25 6.53 3.03 11.62
N LYS A 26 6.35 2.56 12.87
CA LYS A 26 5.96 1.16 13.15
C LYS A 26 4.58 0.82 12.56
N TYR A 27 3.68 1.79 12.50
CA TYR A 27 2.30 1.60 12.00
C TYR A 27 2.17 1.88 10.51
N THR A 28 2.89 2.88 9.99
CA THR A 28 2.75 3.31 8.59
C THR A 28 3.69 2.58 7.62
N ALA A 29 4.85 2.15 8.09
CA ALA A 29 5.86 1.46 7.27
C ALA A 29 6.52 0.28 8.03
N PRO A 30 5.73 -0.70 8.50
CA PRO A 30 6.26 -1.84 9.22
C PRO A 30 7.26 -2.64 8.36
N VAL A 31 8.49 -2.79 8.86
CA VAL A 31 9.59 -3.54 8.22
C VAL A 31 9.16 -4.98 7.88
N ARG A 32 8.30 -5.59 8.71
CA ARG A 32 7.76 -6.93 8.51
C ARG A 32 7.10 -7.11 7.13
N HIS A 33 6.38 -6.12 6.63
CA HIS A 33 5.70 -6.22 5.35
C HIS A 33 6.69 -6.18 4.17
N LYS A 34 7.76 -5.39 4.27
CA LYS A 34 8.83 -5.38 3.27
C LYS A 34 9.54 -6.73 3.19
N ASN A 35 9.94 -7.27 4.34
CA ASN A 35 10.63 -8.56 4.44
C ASN A 35 9.78 -9.71 3.92
N TYR A 36 8.45 -9.65 4.10
CA TYR A 36 7.54 -10.68 3.59
C TYR A 36 7.55 -10.73 2.06
N TYR A 37 7.42 -9.59 1.39
CA TYR A 37 7.44 -9.54 -0.08
C TYR A 37 8.80 -9.90 -0.65
N GLU A 38 9.89 -9.55 0.02
CA GLU A 38 11.23 -9.92 -0.43
C GLU A 38 11.47 -11.44 -0.31
N SER A 39 11.09 -12.04 0.82
CA SER A 39 11.30 -13.49 1.05
C SER A 39 10.33 -14.39 0.30
N HIS A 40 9.10 -13.94 0.00
CA HIS A 40 8.06 -14.75 -0.65
C HIS A 40 7.77 -14.28 -2.08
N LYS A 41 8.63 -13.45 -2.68
CA LYS A 41 8.43 -12.90 -4.02
C LYS A 41 8.17 -14.00 -5.04
N ASP A 42 9.03 -15.01 -5.03
CA ASP A 42 9.00 -16.10 -6.01
C ASP A 42 7.78 -17.00 -5.80
N ASP A 43 7.41 -17.28 -4.55
CA ASP A 43 6.19 -18.01 -4.19
C ASP A 43 4.92 -17.30 -4.69
N ILE A 44 4.85 -15.97 -4.52
CA ILE A 44 3.72 -15.17 -4.98
C ILE A 44 3.65 -15.20 -6.51
N ILE A 45 4.79 -15.07 -7.20
CA ILE A 45 4.86 -15.15 -8.66
C ILE A 45 4.39 -16.53 -9.14
N GLN A 46 4.85 -17.60 -8.49
CA GLN A 46 4.49 -18.97 -8.83
C GLN A 46 2.99 -19.22 -8.62
N LYS A 47 2.45 -18.88 -7.44
CA LYS A 47 1.00 -19.02 -7.16
C LYS A 47 0.14 -18.25 -8.16
N THR A 48 0.58 -17.07 -8.57
CA THR A 48 -0.13 -16.26 -9.58
C THR A 48 -0.13 -16.93 -10.94
N LYS A 49 0.99 -17.54 -11.36
CA LYS A 49 1.08 -18.30 -12.62
C LYS A 49 0.20 -19.55 -12.57
N GLU A 50 0.28 -20.32 -11.49
CA GLU A 50 -0.53 -21.53 -11.28
C GLU A 50 -2.03 -21.22 -11.34
N TYR A 51 -2.48 -20.17 -10.65
CA TYR A 51 -3.86 -19.71 -10.72
C TYR A 51 -4.29 -19.32 -12.15
N LYS A 52 -3.44 -18.59 -12.89
CA LYS A 52 -3.75 -18.23 -14.28
C LYS A 52 -3.87 -19.45 -15.20
N ASN A 53 -3.08 -20.47 -14.94
CA ASN A 53 -3.08 -21.71 -15.70
C ASN A 53 -4.26 -22.62 -15.33
N SER A 54 -4.71 -22.61 -14.08
CA SER A 54 -5.87 -23.40 -13.62
C SER A 54 -7.23 -22.83 -14.05
N LEU A 55 -7.27 -21.59 -14.53
CA LEU A 55 -8.50 -20.96 -15.03
C LEU A 55 -9.00 -21.63 -16.31
N THR A 56 -10.25 -22.08 -16.28
CA THR A 56 -10.95 -22.61 -17.44
C THR A 56 -11.12 -21.54 -18.53
N PRO A 57 -11.23 -21.94 -19.82
CA PRO A 57 -11.43 -21.00 -20.92
C PRO A 57 -12.67 -20.11 -20.74
N GLU A 58 -13.74 -20.63 -20.15
CA GLU A 58 -14.97 -19.88 -19.88
C GLU A 58 -14.76 -18.75 -18.87
N LYS A 59 -14.08 -19.04 -17.77
CA LYS A 59 -13.74 -18.02 -16.76
C LYS A 59 -12.84 -16.93 -17.34
N LYS A 60 -11.88 -17.31 -18.20
CA LYS A 60 -11.03 -16.33 -18.92
C LYS A 60 -11.87 -15.40 -19.80
N LYS A 61 -12.83 -15.95 -20.55
CA LYS A 61 -13.77 -15.16 -21.38
C LYS A 61 -14.65 -14.25 -20.53
N GLU A 62 -15.18 -14.76 -19.42
CA GLU A 62 -16.01 -13.97 -18.50
C GLU A 62 -15.22 -12.78 -17.92
N TYR A 63 -13.99 -13.00 -17.47
CA TYR A 63 -13.14 -11.94 -16.94
C TYR A 63 -12.79 -10.90 -17.99
N ALA A 64 -12.48 -11.31 -19.22
CA ALA A 64 -12.25 -10.40 -20.34
C ALA A 64 -13.50 -9.55 -20.64
N ARG A 65 -14.69 -10.17 -20.69
CA ARG A 65 -15.96 -9.46 -20.89
C ARG A 65 -16.22 -8.44 -19.78
N ARG A 66 -16.08 -8.83 -18.51
CA ARG A 66 -16.26 -7.94 -17.36
C ARG A 66 -15.28 -6.77 -17.38
N ALA A 67 -14.02 -7.01 -17.75
CA ALA A 67 -13.00 -5.96 -17.86
C ALA A 67 -13.35 -4.95 -18.97
N TYR A 68 -13.80 -5.44 -20.13
CA TYR A 68 -14.25 -4.59 -21.23
C TYR A 68 -15.45 -3.72 -20.84
N LEU A 69 -16.49 -4.31 -20.24
CA LEU A 69 -17.68 -3.56 -19.79
C LEU A 69 -17.31 -2.47 -18.79
N LYS A 70 -16.46 -2.77 -17.80
CA LYS A 70 -15.97 -1.76 -16.84
C LYS A 70 -15.17 -0.64 -17.51
N LYS A 71 -14.35 -0.95 -18.51
CA LYS A 71 -13.62 0.08 -19.28
C LYS A 71 -14.60 0.99 -20.00
N LYS A 72 -15.60 0.41 -20.67
CA LYS A 72 -16.64 1.16 -21.36
C LYS A 72 -17.43 2.04 -20.40
N GLU A 73 -17.90 1.50 -19.28
CA GLU A 73 -18.59 2.27 -18.24
C GLU A 73 -17.77 3.44 -17.72
N LYS A 74 -16.45 3.28 -17.57
CA LYS A 74 -15.57 4.39 -17.17
C LYS A 74 -15.47 5.47 -18.24
N GLN A 75 -15.39 5.08 -19.52
CA GLN A 75 -15.37 6.02 -20.64
C GLN A 75 -16.71 6.76 -20.76
N ASP A 76 -17.83 6.06 -20.59
CA ASP A 76 -19.17 6.65 -20.62
C ASP A 76 -19.41 7.60 -19.43
N LYS A 77 -18.85 7.30 -18.25
CA LYS A 77 -18.97 8.14 -17.04
C LYS A 77 -17.99 9.31 -16.99
N ASN A 78 -16.91 9.27 -17.75
CA ASN A 78 -15.91 10.33 -17.79
C ASN A 78 -15.42 10.54 -19.23
N PRO A 79 -16.25 11.14 -20.10
CA PRO A 79 -15.99 11.26 -21.53
C PRO A 79 -14.89 12.28 -21.89
N GLU A 80 -14.35 13.04 -20.94
CA GLU A 80 -13.39 14.13 -21.17
C GLU A 80 -11.96 13.86 -20.68
N LEU A 81 -11.51 12.59 -20.70
CA LEU A 81 -10.11 12.20 -20.47
C LEU A 81 -9.50 11.51 -21.70
#